data_AF-K1TH50-F1
#
_entry.id   AF-K1TH50-F1
#
_cell.length_a   1.000
_cell.length_b   1.000
_cell.length_c   1.000
_cell.angle_alpha   90.00
_cell.angle_beta   90.00
_cell.angle_gamma   90.00
#
_symmetry.space_group_name_H-M   'P 1'
#
loop_
_entity.id
_entity.type
_entity.pdbx_description
1 polymer ?
#
loop_
_entity_poly.entity_id
_entity_poly.type
_entity_poly.pdbx_seq_one_letter_code
_entity_poly.pdbx_strand_id
1 'polypeptide(L)'
;KDAAAAALYGARGANGVILVTTKKGKSGDTQISLDARWGVNSRLVKNYDVLQNANTYMETAYSALYNGYLYNSGYTAERAYQLANADLFPKLGYQVYTIPDGQYLIGRNGKLNPYATLGYSDGDYYYTPDNWSDEMFQSNLRQEYNLSVSGGSDKLSYYLSASYLNDEGI
;
A
#
# COMPACT_ATOMS: atom_id res chain seq x y z
N LYS A 1 -38.40 6.47 2.02
CA LYS A 1 -37.99 7.56 1.09
C LYS A 1 -39.25 8.04 0.40
N ASP A 2 -39.81 9.17 0.85
CA ASP A 2 -41.13 9.64 0.41
C ASP A 2 -40.98 10.74 -0.65
N ALA A 3 -41.45 10.47 -1.87
CA ALA A 3 -41.24 11.35 -3.03
C ALA A 3 -41.91 12.72 -2.86
N ALA A 4 -43.01 12.79 -2.09
CA ALA A 4 -43.73 14.03 -1.81
C ALA A 4 -42.91 15.02 -0.97
N ALA A 5 -42.12 14.53 0.00
CA ALA A 5 -41.28 15.38 0.85
C ALA A 5 -40.05 15.93 0.11
N ALA A 6 -39.55 15.21 -0.90
CA ALA A 6 -38.44 15.66 -1.74
C ALA A 6 -38.87 16.70 -2.80
N ALA A 7 -40.13 16.65 -3.25
CA ALA A 7 -40.68 17.58 -4.25
C ALA A 7 -40.68 19.05 -3.79
N LEU A 8 -40.75 19.30 -2.49
CA LEU A 8 -40.69 20.65 -1.91
C LEU A 8 -39.36 21.37 -2.20
N TYR A 9 -38.29 20.61 -2.45
CA TYR A 9 -36.94 21.12 -2.74
C TYR A 9 -36.63 21.16 -4.25
N GLY A 10 -37.65 20.95 -5.09
CA GLY A 10 -37.59 21.15 -6.54
C GLY A 10 -37.06 19.95 -7.35
N ALA A 11 -37.01 20.12 -8.67
CA ALA A 11 -36.68 19.06 -9.63
C ALA A 11 -35.30 18.40 -9.41
N ARG A 12 -34.36 19.10 -8.75
CA ARG A 12 -33.04 18.56 -8.40
C ARG A 12 -33.07 17.58 -7.22
N GLY A 13 -34.19 17.48 -6.50
CA GLY A 13 -34.44 16.50 -5.43
C GLY A 13 -34.93 15.13 -5.91
N ALA A 14 -34.91 14.85 -7.21
CA ALA A 14 -35.41 13.59 -7.80
C ALA A 14 -34.73 12.33 -7.20
N ASN A 15 -33.46 12.44 -6.81
CA ASN A 15 -32.70 11.36 -6.16
C ASN A 15 -32.89 11.31 -4.63
N GLY A 16 -33.67 12.22 -4.05
CA GLY A 16 -33.81 12.44 -2.61
C GLY A 16 -32.98 13.62 -2.11
N VAL A 17 -33.28 14.09 -0.89
CA VAL A 17 -32.61 15.22 -0.25
C VAL A 17 -32.08 14.79 1.11
N ILE A 18 -30.88 15.26 1.44
CA ILE A 18 -30.30 15.15 2.79
C ILE A 18 -30.36 16.53 3.42
N LEU A 19 -31.17 16.68 4.47
CA LEU A 19 -31.26 17.92 5.24
C LEU A 19 -30.20 17.90 6.35
N VAL A 20 -29.19 18.76 6.24
CA VAL A 20 -28.17 18.94 7.26
C VAL A 20 -28.49 20.19 8.08
N THR A 21 -28.58 20.04 9.40
CA THR A 21 -28.75 21.16 10.33
C THR A 21 -27.52 21.28 11.23
N THR A 22 -27.07 22.51 11.46
CA THR A 22 -25.95 22.79 12.36
C THR A 22 -26.41 22.92 13.81
N LYS A 23 -25.49 22.69 14.74
CA LYS A 23 -25.74 22.95 16.16
C LYS A 23 -26.04 24.44 16.36
N LYS A 24 -27.03 24.72 17.20
CA LYS A 24 -27.40 26.08 17.63
C LYS A 24 -27.10 26.25 19.12
N GLY A 25 -26.89 27.49 19.55
CA GLY A 25 -26.72 27.81 20.96
C GLY A 25 -27.96 27.39 21.75
N LYS A 26 -27.75 26.91 22.98
CA LYS A 26 -28.83 26.57 23.92
C LYS A 26 -28.90 27.64 25.00
N SER A 27 -30.12 27.97 25.44
CA SER A 27 -30.29 28.85 26.59
C SER A 27 -29.70 28.19 27.84
N GLY A 28 -28.99 28.96 28.65
CA GLY A 28 -28.23 28.48 29.80
C GLY A 28 -26.77 28.92 29.78
N ASP A 29 -26.05 28.47 30.81
CA ASP A 29 -24.67 28.86 31.05
C ASP A 29 -23.74 28.49 29.89
N THR A 30 -22.68 29.28 29.74
CA THR A 30 -21.65 29.06 28.74
C THR A 30 -20.95 27.74 29.00
N GLN A 31 -21.01 26.82 28.03
CA GLN A 31 -20.29 25.56 28.03
C GLN A 31 -19.15 25.59 27.03
N ILE A 32 -17.97 25.16 27.48
CA ILE A 32 -16.77 24.99 26.67
C ILE A 32 -16.47 23.49 26.64
N SER A 33 -16.29 22.93 25.45
CA SER A 33 -15.93 21.53 25.27
C SER A 33 -14.71 21.42 24.38
N LEU A 34 -13.71 20.69 24.86
CA LEU A 34 -12.51 20.33 24.12
C LEU A 34 -12.44 18.80 24.00
N ASP A 35 -12.42 18.31 22.77
CA ASP A 35 -12.26 16.90 22.45
C ASP A 35 -10.95 16.70 21.68
N ALA A 36 -10.05 15.89 22.22
CA ALA A 36 -8.81 15.47 21.55
C ALA A 36 -8.83 13.96 21.32
N ARG A 37 -8.47 13.52 20.10
CA ARG A 37 -8.39 12.10 19.72
C ARG A 37 -7.09 11.81 19.00
N TRP A 38 -6.46 10.70 19.37
CA TRP A 38 -5.31 10.12 18.69
C TRP A 38 -5.65 8.70 18.26
N GLY A 39 -5.26 8.33 17.04
CA GLY A 39 -5.44 6.99 16.51
C GLY A 39 -4.29 6.62 15.59
N VAL A 40 -3.95 5.33 15.54
CA VAL A 40 -2.98 4.81 14.57
C VAL A 40 -3.75 4.17 13.44
N ASN A 41 -3.53 4.67 12.23
CA ASN A 41 -4.06 4.07 11.02
C ASN A 41 -3.05 3.04 10.54
N SER A 42 -3.52 1.80 10.39
CA SER A 42 -2.72 0.71 9.83
C SER A 42 -3.61 -0.19 9.01
N ARG A 43 -3.01 -0.92 8.08
CA ARG A 43 -3.77 -1.82 7.22
C ARG A 43 -4.16 -3.09 7.99
N LEU A 44 -5.46 -3.34 8.08
CA LEU A 44 -6.00 -4.49 8.79
C LEU A 44 -5.83 -5.82 8.01
N VAL A 45 -5.98 -5.79 6.69
CA VAL A 45 -5.88 -6.98 5.85
C VAL A 45 -4.43 -7.18 5.41
N LYS A 46 -3.88 -8.36 5.68
CA LYS A 46 -2.54 -8.73 5.22
C LYS A 46 -2.52 -8.88 3.69
N ASN A 47 -1.41 -8.48 3.07
CA ASN A 47 -1.14 -8.82 1.67
C ASN A 47 -1.13 -10.33 1.47
N TYR A 48 -1.35 -10.76 0.23
CA TYR A 48 -1.04 -12.12 -0.17
C TYR A 48 0.41 -12.45 0.15
N ASP A 49 0.66 -13.69 0.56
CA ASP A 49 2.00 -14.19 0.78
C ASP A 49 2.73 -14.23 -0.56
N VAL A 50 3.66 -13.28 -0.73
CA VAL A 50 4.56 -13.20 -1.87
C VAL A 50 5.96 -13.60 -1.43
N LEU A 51 6.79 -14.01 -2.41
CA LEU A 51 8.21 -14.22 -2.16
C LEU A 51 8.88 -12.86 -1.90
N GLN A 52 9.09 -12.54 -0.62
CA GLN A 52 9.70 -11.27 -0.20
C GLN A 52 11.22 -11.26 -0.38
N ASN A 53 11.85 -12.43 -0.45
CA ASN A 53 13.28 -12.56 -0.56
C ASN A 53 13.71 -12.76 -2.02
N ALA A 54 14.56 -11.86 -2.53
CA ALA A 54 15.07 -11.92 -3.89
C ALA A 54 15.83 -13.23 -4.20
N ASN A 55 16.56 -13.82 -3.24
CA ASN A 55 17.26 -15.09 -3.45
C ASN A 55 16.24 -16.21 -3.71
N THR A 56 15.25 -16.35 -2.83
CA THR A 56 14.21 -17.37 -2.97
C THR A 56 13.44 -17.20 -4.26
N TYR A 57 13.16 -15.96 -4.67
CA TYR A 57 12.52 -15.69 -5.95
C TYR A 57 13.37 -16.17 -7.13
N MET A 58 14.65 -15.83 -7.17
CA MET A 58 15.56 -16.22 -8.25
C MET A 58 15.78 -17.74 -8.31
N GLU A 59 15.95 -18.40 -7.17
CA GLU A 59 16.04 -19.87 -7.08
C GLU A 59 14.77 -20.55 -7.59
N THR A 60 13.59 -19.99 -7.27
CA THR A 60 12.30 -20.51 -7.69
C THR A 60 12.09 -20.33 -9.20
N ALA A 61 12.37 -19.13 -9.71
CA ALA A 61 12.27 -18.81 -11.13
C ALA A 61 13.22 -19.68 -11.96
N TYR A 62 14.46 -19.84 -11.51
CA TYR A 62 15.41 -20.77 -12.11
C TYR A 62 14.88 -22.20 -12.11
N SER A 63 14.35 -22.69 -10.98
CA SER A 63 13.83 -24.06 -10.87
C SER A 63 12.68 -24.31 -11.86
N ALA A 64 11.81 -23.32 -12.07
CA ALA A 64 10.74 -23.40 -13.06
C ALA A 64 11.30 -23.52 -14.49
N LEU A 65 12.32 -22.71 -14.85
CA LEU A 65 12.97 -22.78 -16.16
C LEU A 65 13.71 -24.11 -16.36
N TYR A 66 14.51 -24.51 -15.38
CA TYR A 66 15.26 -25.76 -15.39
C TYR A 66 14.33 -26.96 -15.57
N ASN A 67 13.24 -27.03 -14.80
CA ASN A 67 12.25 -28.11 -14.92
C ASN A 67 11.54 -28.07 -16.28
N GLY A 68 11.23 -26.88 -16.81
CA GLY A 68 10.68 -26.74 -18.16
C GLY A 68 11.62 -27.33 -19.23
N TYR A 69 12.91 -27.00 -19.17
CA TYR A 69 13.88 -27.52 -20.12
C TYR A 69 14.14 -29.02 -19.96
N LEU A 70 14.21 -29.51 -18.73
CA LEU A 70 14.47 -30.91 -18.45
C LEU A 70 13.28 -31.80 -18.82
N TYR A 71 12.08 -31.46 -18.33
CA TYR A 71 10.91 -32.35 -18.41
C TYR A 71 10.02 -32.06 -19.63
N ASN A 72 9.84 -30.78 -19.99
CA ASN A 72 8.95 -30.44 -21.12
C ASN A 72 9.70 -30.45 -22.46
N SER A 73 10.95 -30.00 -22.49
CA SER A 73 11.78 -29.99 -23.71
C SER A 73 12.66 -31.24 -23.87
N GLY A 74 12.77 -32.08 -22.84
CA GLY A 74 13.55 -33.32 -22.88
C GLY A 74 15.06 -33.11 -23.00
N TYR A 75 15.57 -31.94 -22.60
CA TYR A 75 17.01 -31.67 -22.64
C TYR A 75 17.77 -32.41 -21.55
N THR A 76 19.07 -32.60 -21.76
CA THR A 76 19.95 -33.16 -20.73
C THR A 76 20.03 -32.20 -19.53
N ALA A 77 20.31 -32.73 -18.33
CA ALA A 77 20.47 -31.91 -17.14
C ALA A 77 21.52 -30.79 -17.32
N GLU A 78 22.62 -31.09 -18.03
CA GLU A 78 23.64 -30.08 -18.34
C GLU A 78 23.11 -28.97 -19.25
N ARG A 79 22.39 -29.35 -20.31
CA ARG A 79 21.83 -28.37 -21.24
C ARG A 79 20.73 -27.53 -20.58
N ALA A 80 19.89 -28.15 -19.76
CA ALA A 80 18.87 -27.47 -18.97
C ALA A 80 19.49 -26.49 -17.96
N TYR A 81 20.58 -26.87 -17.28
CA TYR A 81 21.32 -26.02 -16.36
C TYR A 81 21.86 -24.75 -17.04
N GLN A 82 22.50 -24.92 -18.21
CA GLN A 82 23.08 -23.82 -18.97
C GLN A 82 21.99 -22.87 -19.50
N LEU A 83 20.92 -23.41 -20.10
CA LEU A 83 19.83 -22.61 -20.65
C LEU A 83 19.03 -21.90 -19.55
N ALA A 84 18.73 -22.57 -18.43
CA ALA A 84 17.98 -21.96 -17.34
C ALA A 84 18.73 -20.76 -16.74
N ASN A 85 20.06 -20.83 -16.61
CA ASN A 85 20.86 -19.68 -16.18
C ASN A 85 20.96 -18.59 -17.26
N ALA A 86 21.12 -18.96 -18.52
CA ALA A 86 21.21 -18.01 -19.63
C ALA A 86 19.90 -17.23 -19.84
N ASP A 87 18.76 -17.90 -19.66
CA ASP A 87 17.44 -17.33 -19.92
C ASP A 87 16.79 -16.70 -18.68
N LEU A 88 17.40 -16.81 -17.50
CA LEU A 88 16.82 -16.32 -16.25
C LEU A 88 16.49 -14.83 -16.32
N PHE A 89 17.48 -13.98 -16.58
CA PHE A 89 17.24 -12.53 -16.69
C PHE A 89 16.49 -12.12 -17.95
N PRO A 90 16.79 -12.67 -19.16
CA PRO A 90 16.00 -12.36 -20.35
C PRO A 90 14.50 -12.64 -20.19
N LYS A 91 14.12 -13.68 -19.44
CA LYS A 91 12.69 -14.00 -19.21
C LYS A 91 12.07 -13.22 -18.06
N LEU A 92 12.83 -12.88 -17.02
CA LEU A 92 12.35 -12.06 -15.91
C LEU A 92 12.28 -10.57 -16.30
N GLY A 93 13.13 -10.13 -17.23
CA GLY A 93 13.18 -8.75 -17.73
C GLY A 93 13.97 -7.78 -16.85
N TYR A 94 14.55 -8.25 -15.74
CA TYR A 94 15.34 -7.42 -14.82
C TYR A 94 16.48 -8.23 -14.17
N GLN A 95 17.61 -7.58 -13.96
CA GLN A 95 18.77 -8.13 -13.25
C GLN A 95 19.00 -7.33 -11.97
N VAL A 96 18.99 -8.01 -10.83
CA VAL A 96 19.18 -7.41 -9.49
C VAL A 96 20.38 -8.01 -8.76
N TYR A 97 21.20 -8.81 -9.45
CA TYR A 97 22.44 -9.36 -8.93
C TYR A 97 23.61 -9.04 -9.86
N THR A 98 24.73 -8.67 -9.28
CA THR A 98 26.02 -8.66 -9.95
C THR A 98 26.63 -10.05 -9.82
N ILE A 99 27.00 -10.65 -10.96
CA ILE A 99 27.55 -12.01 -11.02
C ILE A 99 29.03 -11.89 -11.41
N PRO A 100 29.94 -12.57 -10.69
CA PRO A 100 31.35 -12.60 -11.08
C PRO A 100 31.56 -13.17 -12.48
N ASP A 101 32.55 -12.65 -13.20
CA ASP A 101 32.87 -13.08 -14.56
C ASP A 101 33.06 -14.60 -14.67
N GLY A 102 32.42 -15.19 -15.69
CA GLY A 102 32.48 -16.62 -15.97
C GLY A 102 31.66 -17.50 -15.01
N GLN A 103 30.86 -16.92 -14.12
CA GLN A 103 30.00 -17.65 -13.20
C GLN A 103 28.52 -17.50 -13.57
N TYR A 104 27.70 -18.40 -13.05
CA TYR A 104 26.24 -18.34 -13.14
C TYR A 104 25.64 -17.84 -11.83
N LEU A 105 24.42 -17.31 -11.89
CA LEU A 105 23.68 -16.90 -10.69
C LEU A 105 23.32 -18.11 -9.83
N ILE A 106 22.87 -19.20 -10.45
CA ILE A 106 22.46 -20.41 -9.75
C ILE A 106 23.49 -21.51 -9.99
N GLY A 107 24.05 -22.02 -8.90
CA GLY A 107 25.00 -23.13 -8.89
C GLY A 107 24.33 -24.45 -9.24
N ARG A 108 25.15 -25.49 -9.47
CA ARG A 108 24.68 -26.86 -9.79
C ARG A 108 23.84 -27.49 -8.67
N ASN A 109 23.94 -26.97 -7.46
CA ASN A 109 23.12 -27.34 -6.31
C ASN A 109 21.71 -26.69 -6.33
N GLY A 110 21.37 -25.91 -7.37
CA GLY A 110 20.11 -25.17 -7.46
C GLY A 110 20.01 -23.99 -6.51
N LYS A 111 21.13 -23.58 -5.90
CA LYS A 111 21.19 -22.46 -4.96
C LYS A 111 21.93 -21.28 -5.54
N LEU A 112 21.61 -20.10 -5.01
CA LEU A 112 22.30 -18.87 -5.39
C LEU A 112 23.82 -19.02 -5.19
N ASN A 113 24.57 -18.49 -6.14
CA ASN A 113 26.01 -18.41 -6.08
C ASN A 113 26.42 -17.52 -4.90
N PRO A 114 27.21 -18.03 -3.93
CA PRO A 114 27.60 -17.27 -2.74
C PRO A 114 28.48 -16.06 -3.06
N TYR A 115 29.06 -16.00 -4.26
CA TYR A 115 29.86 -14.87 -4.73
C TYR A 115 29.05 -13.82 -5.52
N ALA A 116 27.77 -14.10 -5.81
CA ALA A 116 26.89 -13.10 -6.42
C ALA A 116 26.45 -12.09 -5.36
N THR A 117 26.54 -10.80 -5.68
CA THR A 117 26.14 -9.72 -4.77
C THR A 117 24.80 -9.14 -5.19
N LEU A 118 23.94 -8.86 -4.21
CA LEU A 118 22.71 -8.13 -4.46
C LEU A 118 23.03 -6.72 -4.96
N GLY A 119 22.26 -6.26 -5.94
CA GLY A 119 22.49 -5.00 -6.65
C GLY A 119 23.18 -5.22 -7.99
N TYR A 120 22.69 -4.53 -9.02
CA TYR A 120 23.24 -4.57 -10.38
C TYR A 120 23.33 -3.16 -10.95
N SER A 121 24.42 -2.85 -11.66
CA SER A 121 24.61 -1.58 -12.34
C SER A 121 24.74 -1.82 -13.84
N ASP A 122 23.94 -1.12 -14.66
CA ASP A 122 24.10 -1.13 -16.11
C ASP A 122 25.05 -0.03 -16.62
N GLY A 123 25.46 0.87 -15.72
CA GLY A 123 26.35 2.00 -15.99
C GLY A 123 25.66 3.35 -15.79
N ASP A 124 24.33 3.38 -15.94
CA ASP A 124 23.50 4.58 -15.76
C ASP A 124 22.68 4.50 -14.46
N TYR A 125 22.19 3.31 -14.12
CA TYR A 125 21.34 3.06 -12.96
C TYR A 125 21.82 1.89 -12.12
N TYR A 126 21.52 1.96 -10.82
CA TYR A 126 21.75 0.88 -9.87
C TYR A 126 20.40 0.27 -9.45
N TYR A 127 20.25 -1.03 -9.70
CA TYR A 127 19.02 -1.78 -9.49
C TYR A 127 19.12 -2.63 -8.22
N THR A 128 18.18 -2.42 -7.30
CA THR A 128 18.00 -3.24 -6.09
C THR A 128 16.60 -3.87 -6.07
N PRO A 129 16.37 -4.98 -5.34
CA PRO A 129 15.02 -5.47 -5.15
C PRO A 129 14.21 -4.50 -4.29
N ASP A 130 13.07 -4.07 -4.81
CA ASP A 130 12.15 -3.20 -4.08
C ASP A 130 11.15 -4.01 -3.23
N ASN A 131 10.84 -3.51 -2.04
CA ASN A 131 9.70 -3.99 -1.26
C ASN A 131 8.49 -3.08 -1.50
N TRP A 132 7.73 -3.38 -2.56
CA TRP A 132 6.52 -2.65 -2.93
C TRP A 132 5.48 -2.57 -1.80
N SER A 133 5.46 -3.52 -0.86
CA SER A 133 4.52 -3.49 0.26
C SER A 133 4.84 -2.40 1.28
N ASP A 134 6.12 -2.10 1.48
CA ASP A 134 6.57 -1.09 2.44
C ASP A 134 6.52 0.31 1.80
N GLU A 135 6.74 0.39 0.48
CA GLU A 135 6.71 1.66 -0.26
C GLU A 135 5.28 2.22 -0.40
N MET A 136 4.28 1.34 -0.54
CA MET A 136 2.90 1.77 -0.79
C MET A 136 2.10 2.03 0.49
N PHE A 137 2.56 1.56 1.65
CA PHE A 137 1.80 1.63 2.89
C PHE A 137 2.66 1.98 4.09
N GLN A 138 2.20 2.97 4.86
CA GLN A 138 2.84 3.44 6.08
C GLN A 138 1.82 3.55 7.21
N SER A 139 2.24 3.22 8.43
CA SER A 139 1.38 3.42 9.60
C SER A 139 1.46 4.87 10.04
N ASN A 140 0.34 5.58 10.00
CA ASN A 140 0.31 7.02 10.30
C ASN A 140 -0.48 7.34 11.58
N LEU A 141 -0.04 8.38 12.28
CA LEU A 141 -0.73 8.90 13.46
C LEU A 141 -1.80 9.91 13.04
N ARG A 142 -3.06 9.55 13.24
CA ARG A 142 -4.21 10.43 13.10
C ARG A 142 -4.41 11.26 14.37
N GLN A 143 -4.54 12.58 14.23
CA GLN A 143 -4.78 13.49 15.34
C GLN A 143 -5.97 14.40 15.04
N GLU A 144 -6.91 14.51 15.98
CA GLU A 144 -8.11 15.33 15.83
C GLU A 144 -8.35 16.14 17.10
N TYR A 145 -8.57 17.45 16.94
CA TYR A 145 -8.86 18.39 18.02
C TYR A 145 -10.10 19.18 17.68
N ASN A 146 -11.13 19.13 18.52
CA ASN A 146 -12.36 19.88 18.37
C ASN A 146 -12.55 20.76 19.60
N LEU A 147 -12.72 22.06 19.38
CA LEU A 147 -13.09 23.03 20.39
C LEU A 147 -14.48 23.57 20.06
N SER A 148 -15.36 23.61 21.04
CA SER A 148 -16.67 24.26 20.89
C SER A 148 -17.05 25.08 22.12
N VAL A 149 -17.74 26.18 21.87
CA VAL A 149 -18.27 27.08 22.89
C VAL A 149 -19.74 27.32 22.56
N SER A 150 -20.62 27.11 23.53
CA SER A 150 -22.05 27.31 23.34
C SER A 150 -22.70 27.90 24.57
N GLY A 151 -23.74 28.71 24.38
CA GLY A 151 -24.50 29.28 25.48
C GLY A 151 -25.59 30.20 24.96
N GLY A 152 -26.33 30.80 25.89
CA GLY A 152 -27.36 31.76 25.51
C GLY A 152 -28.24 32.18 26.67
N SER A 153 -28.91 33.31 26.49
CA SER A 153 -30.05 33.72 27.30
C SER A 153 -31.33 33.61 26.49
N ASP A 154 -32.47 33.93 27.11
CA ASP A 154 -33.79 33.94 26.48
C ASP A 154 -33.89 34.87 25.25
N LYS A 155 -32.93 35.80 25.08
CA LYS A 155 -32.90 36.77 23.99
C LYS A 155 -31.79 36.52 22.96
N LEU A 156 -30.76 35.76 23.30
CA LEU A 156 -29.60 35.53 22.43
C LEU A 156 -29.00 34.16 22.70
N SER A 157 -28.88 33.34 21.66
CA SER A 157 -28.13 32.09 21.72
C SER A 157 -26.96 32.11 20.73
N TYR A 158 -25.85 31.50 21.12
CA TYR A 158 -24.64 31.46 20.31
C TYR A 158 -23.97 30.07 20.38
N TYR A 159 -23.34 29.69 19.27
CA TYR A 159 -22.53 28.48 19.15
C TYR A 159 -21.35 28.77 18.24
N LEU A 160 -20.15 28.46 18.72
CA LEU A 160 -18.88 28.61 18.00
C LEU A 160 -18.13 27.29 18.08
N SER A 161 -17.53 26.84 16.97
CA SER A 161 -16.70 25.64 16.97
C SER A 161 -15.54 25.76 16.00
N ALA A 162 -14.39 25.20 16.39
CA ALA A 162 -13.21 25.06 15.57
C ALA A 162 -12.69 23.63 15.67
N SER A 163 -12.25 23.08 14.54
CA SER A 163 -11.78 21.69 14.44
C SER A 163 -10.51 21.62 13.61
N TYR A 164 -9.53 20.84 14.06
CA TYR A 164 -8.31 20.51 13.33
C TYR A 164 -8.17 19.00 13.23
N LEU A 165 -7.90 18.50 12.02
CA LEU A 165 -7.67 17.09 11.72
C LEU A 165 -6.37 16.96 10.93
N ASN A 166 -5.45 16.12 11.41
CA ASN A 166 -4.30 15.65 10.67
C ASN A 166 -4.42 14.13 10.46
N ASP A 167 -4.44 13.69 9.21
CA ASP A 167 -4.51 12.29 8.81
C ASP A 167 -3.81 12.09 7.46
N GLU A 168 -2.74 11.29 7.47
CA GLU A 168 -1.91 11.00 6.28
C GLU A 168 -2.31 9.68 5.60
N GLY A 169 -3.37 9.02 6.06
CA GLY A 169 -3.88 7.77 5.47
C GLY A 169 -3.13 6.52 5.95
N ILE A 170 -3.07 5.50 5.09
CA ILE A 170 -2.29 4.26 5.28
C ILE A 170 -1.35 4.05 4.11
#